data_AF-A0A925VSW3-F1
#
_entry.id   AF-A0A925VSW3-F1
#
_cell.length_a   1.000
_cell.length_b   1.000
_cell.length_c   1.000
_cell.angle_alpha   90.00
_cell.angle_beta   90.00
_cell.angle_gamma   90.00
#
_symmetry.space_group_name_H-M   'P 1'
#
loop_
_entity.id
_entity.type
_entity.pdbx_description
1 polymer ?
#
loop_
_entity_poly.entity_id
_entity_poly.type
_entity_poly.pdbx_seq_one_letter_code
_entity_poly.pdbx_strand_id
1 'polypeptide(L)'
;APALQNLRWKPDFMWDGGPINIETMPLAPITNPLEMDETLDNVVRKLNANADYQRRFGQVFGGSGPIDFYQFLRALAQFTAALTSSNSRYDHYARHETGGTLSEAELRGLTVLRQKCGSCHAGELFTDESFRNNGLDRRFPLDSGRAHVTGNPLDAGRFKVPSLRNVALTAPYMHDGRFNTLPEVLDHYDHGMVESATLDPRLRRPGAGPGITLTPQERQDLLAFLHTLTDEQFLRNPQLAEQ
;
A
#
# COMPACT_ATOMS: atom_id res chain seq x y z
N ALA A 1 -0.65 -6.55 -6.87
CA ALA A 1 -1.34 -5.25 -6.79
C ALA A 1 -1.41 -4.78 -5.33
N PRO A 2 -1.14 -3.50 -5.03
CA PRO A 2 -1.22 -2.98 -3.65
C PRO A 2 -2.67 -2.74 -3.21
N ALA A 3 -2.89 -2.62 -1.90
CA ALA A 3 -4.20 -2.27 -1.34
C ALA A 3 -4.60 -0.81 -1.65
N LEU A 4 -5.90 -0.55 -1.83
CA LEU A 4 -6.46 0.77 -2.17
C LEU A 4 -6.87 1.63 -0.96
N GLN A 5 -6.76 1.08 0.25
CA GLN A 5 -7.10 1.81 1.46
C GLN A 5 -6.11 2.95 1.72
N ASN A 6 -6.59 4.02 2.36
CA ASN A 6 -5.82 5.15 2.84
C ASN A 6 -5.04 5.91 1.76
N LEU A 7 -5.44 5.80 0.49
CA LEU A 7 -4.79 6.49 -0.62
C LEU A 7 -4.96 8.02 -0.57
N ARG A 8 -5.97 8.53 0.15
CA ARG A 8 -6.23 9.96 0.34
C ARG A 8 -5.03 10.75 0.89
N TRP A 9 -4.18 10.11 1.71
CA TRP A 9 -3.05 10.77 2.37
C TRP A 9 -1.71 10.54 1.66
N LYS A 10 -1.72 9.86 0.51
CA LYS A 10 -0.50 9.51 -0.20
C LYS A 10 -0.05 10.64 -1.13
N PRO A 11 1.25 11.00 -1.13
CA PRO A 11 1.78 12.02 -2.04
C PRO A 11 1.96 11.48 -3.48
N ASP A 12 2.13 10.18 -3.61
CA ASP A 12 2.33 9.46 -4.87
C ASP A 12 1.69 8.06 -4.79
N PHE A 13 1.55 7.40 -5.94
CA PHE A 13 0.82 6.14 -6.10
C PHE A 13 1.68 5.10 -6.81
N MET A 14 1.24 3.84 -6.76
CA MET A 14 1.99 2.66 -7.22
C MET A 14 3.31 2.43 -6.45
N TRP A 15 4.04 1.38 -6.80
CA TRP A 15 5.25 0.96 -6.12
C TRP A 15 6.49 1.81 -6.46
N ASP A 16 6.52 2.37 -7.67
CA ASP A 16 7.59 3.23 -8.19
C ASP A 16 7.32 4.72 -7.98
N GLY A 17 6.13 5.10 -7.52
CA GLY A 17 5.73 6.48 -7.29
C GLY A 17 5.52 7.29 -8.58
N GLY A 18 5.21 6.63 -9.70
CA GLY A 18 5.01 7.30 -10.99
C GLY A 18 3.85 8.31 -10.95
N PRO A 19 2.61 7.88 -10.71
CA PRO A 19 1.49 8.80 -10.59
C PRO A 19 1.57 9.62 -9.29
N ILE A 20 1.35 10.92 -9.39
CA ILE A 20 1.38 11.88 -8.26
C ILE A 20 0.00 12.49 -7.95
N ASN A 21 -1.05 12.05 -8.64
CA ASN A 21 -2.40 12.55 -8.47
C ASN A 21 -3.41 11.39 -8.49
N ILE A 22 -4.26 11.32 -7.47
CA ILE A 22 -5.26 10.26 -7.31
C ILE A 22 -6.30 10.25 -8.45
N GLU A 23 -6.54 11.39 -9.11
CA GLU A 23 -7.46 11.50 -10.25
C GLU A 23 -6.87 10.94 -11.54
N THR A 24 -5.54 11.00 -11.71
CA THR A 24 -4.87 10.49 -12.90
C THR A 24 -4.25 9.11 -12.71
N MET A 25 -4.07 8.67 -11.45
CA MET A 25 -3.60 7.32 -11.13
C MET A 25 -4.39 6.21 -11.87
N PRO A 26 -5.74 6.26 -11.99
CA PRO A 26 -6.48 5.21 -12.68
C PRO A 26 -6.22 5.13 -14.19
N LEU A 27 -5.61 6.14 -14.81
CA LEU A 27 -5.30 6.12 -16.24
C LEU A 27 -4.33 4.99 -16.58
N ALA A 28 -3.33 4.76 -15.72
CA ALA A 28 -2.35 3.70 -15.90
C ALA A 28 -3.00 2.31 -16.00
N PRO A 29 -3.77 1.81 -15.01
CA PRO A 29 -4.40 0.49 -15.10
C PRO A 29 -5.47 0.39 -16.18
N ILE A 30 -6.24 1.47 -16.44
CA ILE A 30 -7.29 1.48 -17.47
C ILE A 30 -6.69 1.24 -18.86
N THR A 31 -5.59 1.91 -19.18
CA THR A 31 -5.00 1.91 -20.54
C THR A 31 -3.91 0.87 -20.73
N ASN A 32 -3.47 0.19 -19.66
CA ASN A 32 -2.41 -0.81 -19.75
C ASN A 32 -2.96 -2.10 -20.40
N PRO A 33 -2.35 -2.59 -21.51
CA PRO A 33 -2.78 -3.81 -22.19
C PRO A 33 -2.58 -5.09 -21.36
N LEU A 34 -1.79 -5.03 -20.28
CA LEU A 34 -1.60 -6.14 -19.34
C LEU A 34 -2.60 -6.10 -18.17
N GLU A 35 -3.46 -5.08 -18.11
CA GLU A 35 -4.45 -4.89 -17.06
C GLU A 35 -5.87 -4.82 -17.64
N MET A 36 -6.42 -3.62 -17.84
CA MET A 36 -7.79 -3.47 -18.35
C MET A 36 -7.88 -3.38 -19.88
N ASP A 37 -6.77 -3.05 -20.57
CA ASP A 37 -6.68 -2.91 -22.03
C ASP A 37 -7.83 -2.07 -22.64
N GLU A 38 -8.05 -0.88 -22.08
CA GLU A 38 -9.22 -0.06 -22.39
C GLU A 38 -8.85 1.39 -22.74
N THR A 39 -9.71 2.06 -23.51
CA THR A 39 -9.62 3.49 -23.81
C THR A 39 -10.62 4.30 -22.99
N LEU A 40 -10.23 5.50 -22.57
CA LEU A 40 -11.15 6.40 -21.85
C LEU A 40 -12.41 6.68 -22.67
N ASP A 41 -12.28 6.91 -23.98
CA ASP A 41 -13.40 7.14 -24.89
C ASP A 41 -14.44 6.02 -24.81
N ASN A 42 -13.98 4.77 -24.78
CA ASN A 42 -14.87 3.62 -24.71
C ASN A 42 -15.47 3.44 -23.30
N VAL A 43 -14.73 3.73 -22.23
CA VAL A 43 -15.29 3.77 -20.87
C VAL A 43 -16.45 4.75 -20.79
N VAL A 44 -16.25 5.99 -21.24
CA VAL A 44 -17.29 7.02 -21.20
C VAL A 44 -18.47 6.67 -22.11
N ARG A 45 -18.23 6.03 -23.25
CA ARG A 45 -19.29 5.49 -24.11
C ARG A 45 -20.13 4.44 -23.41
N LYS A 46 -19.50 3.50 -22.69
CA LYS A 46 -20.18 2.47 -21.89
C LYS A 46 -21.01 3.09 -20.76
N LEU A 47 -20.45 4.08 -20.06
CA LEU A 47 -21.17 4.81 -19.00
C LEU A 47 -22.39 5.56 -19.54
N ASN A 48 -22.25 6.22 -20.70
CA ASN A 48 -23.35 6.94 -21.35
C ASN A 48 -24.42 6.03 -21.97
N ALA A 49 -24.08 4.79 -22.29
CA ALA A 49 -25.06 3.80 -22.77
C ALA A 49 -25.98 3.28 -21.64
N ASN A 50 -25.69 3.61 -20.38
CA ASN A 50 -26.45 3.18 -19.22
C ASN A 50 -27.23 4.36 -18.60
N ALA A 51 -28.56 4.31 -18.72
CA ALA A 51 -29.46 5.35 -18.18
C ALA A 51 -29.37 5.51 -16.66
N ASP A 52 -29.00 4.46 -15.92
CA ASP A 52 -28.79 4.53 -14.47
C ASP A 52 -27.56 5.37 -14.13
N TYR A 53 -26.43 5.13 -14.82
CA TYR A 53 -25.24 5.94 -14.66
C TYR A 53 -25.50 7.39 -15.07
N GLN A 54 -26.11 7.66 -16.22
CA GLN A 54 -26.43 9.03 -16.63
C GLN A 54 -27.25 9.77 -15.57
N ARG A 55 -28.27 9.11 -15.00
CA ARG A 55 -29.09 9.69 -13.93
C ARG A 55 -28.28 9.97 -12.66
N ARG A 56 -27.47 9.03 -12.20
CA ARG A 56 -26.65 9.18 -10.97
C ARG A 56 -25.58 10.26 -11.13
N PHE A 57 -24.91 10.30 -12.27
CA PHE A 57 -23.93 11.35 -12.58
C PHE A 57 -24.61 12.73 -12.65
N GLY A 58 -25.78 12.82 -13.29
CA GLY A 58 -26.55 14.06 -13.34
C GLY A 58 -26.99 14.59 -11.96
N GLN A 59 -27.29 13.69 -11.02
CA GLN A 59 -27.60 14.04 -9.62
C GLN A 59 -26.40 14.62 -8.86
N VAL A 60 -25.18 14.13 -9.14
CA VAL A 60 -23.96 14.53 -8.41
C VAL A 60 -23.31 15.76 -9.02
N PHE A 61 -23.19 15.81 -10.35
CA PHE A 61 -22.43 16.84 -11.06
C PHE A 61 -23.30 17.97 -11.61
N GLY A 62 -24.62 17.84 -11.54
CA GLY A 62 -25.57 18.83 -12.04
C GLY A 62 -25.68 18.80 -13.56
N GLY A 63 -26.79 18.28 -14.08
CA GLY A 63 -27.12 18.33 -15.50
C GLY A 63 -27.73 17.03 -16.02
N SER A 64 -28.23 17.08 -17.25
CA SER A 64 -28.78 15.94 -18.00
C SER A 64 -27.95 15.60 -19.24
N GLY A 65 -26.72 16.12 -19.32
CA GLY A 65 -25.81 15.91 -20.44
C GLY A 65 -25.05 14.57 -20.34
N PRO A 66 -24.29 14.22 -21.39
CA PRO A 66 -23.45 13.02 -21.35
C PRO A 66 -22.38 13.13 -20.26
N ILE A 67 -22.03 11.98 -19.67
CA ILE A 67 -20.90 11.84 -18.76
C ILE A 67 -19.62 12.15 -19.53
N ASP A 68 -18.70 12.92 -18.95
CA ASP A 68 -17.38 13.23 -19.53
C ASP A 68 -16.23 12.61 -18.71
N PHE A 69 -14.99 12.80 -19.20
CA PHE A 69 -13.79 12.27 -18.51
C PHE A 69 -13.57 12.89 -17.14
N TYR A 70 -13.88 14.18 -16.97
CA TYR A 70 -13.70 14.86 -15.70
C TYR A 70 -14.61 14.23 -14.65
N GLN A 71 -15.89 14.08 -14.94
CA GLN A 71 -16.86 13.47 -14.04
C GLN A 71 -16.48 12.03 -13.70
N PHE A 72 -16.09 11.24 -14.71
CA PHE A 72 -15.66 9.84 -14.53
C PHE A 72 -14.45 9.73 -13.59
N LEU A 73 -13.35 10.42 -13.90
CA LEU A 73 -12.12 10.36 -13.10
C LEU A 73 -12.33 10.95 -11.70
N ARG A 74 -13.13 12.02 -11.58
CA ARG A 74 -13.48 12.61 -10.29
C ARG A 74 -14.26 11.63 -9.42
N ALA A 75 -15.26 10.95 -9.97
CA ALA A 75 -16.04 9.97 -9.23
C ALA A 75 -15.16 8.81 -8.72
N LEU A 76 -14.27 8.29 -9.57
CA LEU A 76 -13.35 7.22 -9.20
C LEU A 76 -12.34 7.67 -8.13
N ALA A 77 -11.80 8.88 -8.25
CA ALA A 77 -10.92 9.47 -7.26
C ALA A 77 -11.61 9.68 -5.91
N GLN A 78 -12.86 10.17 -5.90
CA GLN A 78 -13.62 10.37 -4.66
C GLN A 78 -13.92 9.03 -3.97
N PHE A 79 -14.32 8.00 -4.72
CA PHE A 79 -14.53 6.67 -4.16
C PHE A 79 -13.24 6.11 -3.56
N THR A 80 -12.14 6.16 -4.32
CA THR A 80 -10.82 5.68 -3.86
C THR A 80 -10.33 6.44 -2.63
N ALA A 81 -10.54 7.76 -2.56
CA ALA A 81 -10.19 8.58 -1.40
C ALA A 81 -11.07 8.30 -0.18
N ALA A 82 -12.29 7.79 -0.37
CA ALA A 82 -13.21 7.42 0.70
C ALA A 82 -12.86 6.06 1.34
N LEU A 83 -12.00 5.25 0.71
CA LEU A 83 -11.52 3.97 1.25
C LEU A 83 -10.57 4.20 2.44
N THR A 84 -11.13 4.60 3.58
CA THR A 84 -10.39 4.92 4.80
C THR A 84 -10.47 3.78 5.80
N SER A 85 -9.32 3.21 6.13
CA SER A 85 -9.12 2.26 7.22
C SER A 85 -8.41 2.98 8.38
N SER A 86 -9.12 3.15 9.48
CA SER A 86 -8.67 3.96 10.64
C SER A 86 -9.32 3.54 11.97
N ASN A 87 -9.95 2.37 12.00
CA ASN A 87 -10.65 1.84 13.16
C ASN A 87 -10.28 0.38 13.50
N SER A 88 -9.03 0.02 13.28
CA SER A 88 -8.44 -1.23 13.75
C SER A 88 -8.36 -1.28 15.28
N ARG A 89 -8.11 -2.47 15.84
CA ARG A 89 -7.89 -2.61 17.30
C ARG A 89 -6.72 -1.76 17.80
N TYR A 90 -5.67 -1.61 16.99
CA TYR A 90 -4.58 -0.68 17.29
C TYR A 90 -5.04 0.78 17.38
N ASP A 91 -6.00 1.21 16.54
CA ASP A 91 -6.49 2.59 16.58
C ASP A 91 -7.24 2.87 17.88
N HIS A 92 -8.10 1.93 18.30
CA HIS A 92 -8.75 2.01 19.60
C HIS A 92 -7.72 2.04 20.74
N TYR A 93 -6.65 1.24 20.66
CA TYR A 93 -5.56 1.27 21.64
C TYR A 93 -4.88 2.65 21.70
N ALA A 94 -4.51 3.19 20.53
CA ALA A 94 -3.80 4.47 20.40
C ALA A 94 -4.63 5.66 20.89
N ARG A 95 -5.96 5.60 20.72
CA ARG A 95 -6.90 6.65 21.17
C ARG A 95 -7.47 6.41 22.58
N HIS A 96 -7.04 5.36 23.27
CA HIS A 96 -7.57 4.96 24.59
C HIS A 96 -9.08 4.70 24.58
N GLU A 97 -9.59 4.11 23.51
CA GLU A 97 -11.01 3.79 23.31
C GLU A 97 -11.35 2.36 23.76
N THR A 98 -12.63 2.12 24.00
CA THR A 98 -13.16 0.78 24.30
C THR A 98 -12.88 -0.17 23.14
N GLY A 99 -12.45 -1.40 23.45
CA GLY A 99 -12.05 -2.39 22.43
C GLY A 99 -10.56 -2.32 22.04
N GLY A 100 -9.82 -1.34 22.55
CA GLY A 100 -8.40 -1.12 22.28
C GLY A 100 -7.42 -1.81 23.23
N THR A 101 -7.81 -2.87 23.94
CA THR A 101 -6.87 -3.57 24.83
C THR A 101 -5.96 -4.50 24.03
N LEU A 102 -4.65 -4.24 24.08
CA LEU A 102 -3.63 -5.10 23.51
C LEU A 102 -3.12 -6.09 24.56
N SER A 103 -2.84 -7.32 24.13
CA SER A 103 -2.15 -8.32 24.94
C SER A 103 -0.69 -7.93 25.17
N GLU A 104 -0.03 -8.57 26.15
CA GLU A 104 1.40 -8.35 26.40
C GLU A 104 2.27 -8.66 25.17
N ALA A 105 1.91 -9.69 24.38
CA ALA A 105 2.61 -10.04 23.15
C ALA A 105 2.49 -8.94 22.09
N GLU A 106 1.29 -8.38 21.93
CA GLU A 106 1.04 -7.28 20.99
C GLU A 106 1.77 -5.99 21.43
N LEU A 107 1.85 -5.71 22.73
CA LEU A 107 2.60 -4.57 23.27
C LEU A 107 4.11 -4.73 23.07
N ARG A 108 4.65 -5.93 23.28
CA ARG A 108 6.05 -6.24 22.92
C ARG A 108 6.25 -6.11 21.42
N GLY A 109 5.32 -6.58 20.60
CA GLY A 109 5.37 -6.47 19.14
C GLY A 109 5.40 -5.02 18.65
N LEU A 110 4.56 -4.16 19.22
CA LEU A 110 4.58 -2.72 18.97
C LEU A 110 5.96 -2.10 19.33
N THR A 111 6.56 -2.56 20.43
CA THR A 111 7.90 -2.09 20.85
C THR A 111 8.96 -2.52 19.83
N VAL A 112 8.95 -3.79 19.40
CA VAL A 112 9.87 -4.31 18.38
C VAL A 112 9.68 -3.54 17.07
N LEU A 113 8.44 -3.33 16.62
CA LEU A 113 8.15 -2.57 15.40
C LEU A 113 8.76 -1.17 15.48
N ARG A 114 8.52 -0.43 16.56
CA ARG A 114 9.06 0.92 16.75
C ARG A 114 10.59 0.95 16.76
N GLN A 115 11.23 -0.03 17.38
CA GLN A 115 12.69 -0.08 17.53
C GLN A 115 13.41 -0.55 16.26
N LYS A 116 12.86 -1.53 15.54
CA LYS A 116 13.54 -2.22 14.45
C LYS A 116 12.99 -1.92 13.06
N CYS A 117 11.71 -1.56 12.95
CA CYS A 117 11.02 -1.30 11.67
C CYS A 117 10.63 0.18 11.51
N GLY A 118 10.55 0.92 12.62
CA GLY A 118 10.00 2.28 12.72
C GLY A 118 10.81 3.36 12.01
N SER A 119 12.03 3.06 11.54
CA SER A 119 12.77 4.00 10.68
C SER A 119 12.17 4.16 9.28
N CYS A 120 11.33 3.20 8.86
CA CYS A 120 10.63 3.20 7.58
C CYS A 120 9.11 3.06 7.77
N HIS A 121 8.66 2.19 8.67
CA HIS A 121 7.24 1.98 8.97
C HIS A 121 6.81 2.84 10.16
N ALA A 122 6.61 4.14 9.90
CA ALA A 122 6.38 5.16 10.93
C ALA A 122 5.01 5.84 10.81
N GLY A 123 4.67 6.65 11.82
CA GLY A 123 3.44 7.44 11.85
C GLY A 123 2.16 6.61 11.87
N GLU A 124 1.03 7.28 11.65
CA GLU A 124 -0.29 6.65 11.76
C GLU A 124 -0.61 5.66 10.63
N LEU A 125 0.06 5.79 9.49
CA LEU A 125 -0.11 4.86 8.36
C LEU A 125 0.97 3.77 8.33
N PHE A 126 1.89 3.73 9.31
CA PHE A 126 2.99 2.77 9.35
C PHE A 126 3.83 2.76 8.06
N THR A 127 4.13 3.95 7.56
CA THR A 127 5.03 4.21 6.44
C THR A 127 5.52 5.66 6.51
N ASP A 128 6.79 5.87 6.15
CA ASP A 128 7.39 7.19 5.96
C ASP A 128 7.21 7.71 4.52
N GLU A 129 6.47 6.99 3.67
CA GLU A 129 6.22 7.24 2.24
C GLU A 129 7.48 7.34 1.37
N SER A 130 8.65 6.94 1.90
CA SER A 130 9.91 7.01 1.17
C SER A 130 10.08 5.84 0.20
N PHE A 131 11.09 5.94 -0.67
CA PHE A 131 11.50 4.87 -1.59
C PHE A 131 12.76 4.18 -1.06
N ARG A 132 12.70 2.86 -0.89
CA ARG A 132 13.76 2.06 -0.25
C ARG A 132 14.03 0.79 -1.03
N ASN A 133 15.29 0.37 -1.05
CA ASN A 133 15.69 -0.95 -1.51
C ASN A 133 15.88 -1.82 -0.26
N ASN A 134 15.02 -2.83 -0.09
CA ASN A 134 15.06 -3.77 1.03
C ASN A 134 15.81 -5.08 0.69
N GLY A 135 16.67 -5.06 -0.32
CA GLY A 135 17.57 -6.16 -0.63
C GLY A 135 16.89 -7.41 -1.19
N LEU A 136 15.78 -7.29 -1.93
CA LEU A 136 15.15 -8.44 -2.61
C LEU A 136 16.06 -9.02 -3.70
N ASP A 137 16.71 -8.16 -4.49
CA ASP A 137 17.51 -8.58 -5.64
C ASP A 137 18.85 -7.84 -5.70
N ARG A 138 19.86 -8.49 -6.28
CA ARG A 138 21.19 -7.89 -6.49
C ARG A 138 21.25 -6.96 -7.70
N ARG A 139 20.34 -7.17 -8.66
CA ARG A 139 20.27 -6.50 -9.96
C ARG A 139 18.82 -6.33 -10.38
N PHE A 140 18.54 -5.31 -11.18
CA PHE A 140 17.18 -4.85 -11.49
C PHE A 140 16.93 -4.73 -13.01
N PRO A 141 17.12 -5.81 -13.81
CA PRO A 141 17.02 -5.73 -15.26
C PRO A 141 15.57 -5.67 -15.78
N LEU A 142 14.61 -6.18 -15.00
CA LEU A 142 13.20 -6.26 -15.38
C LEU A 142 12.39 -5.12 -14.77
N ASP A 143 12.56 -4.89 -13.47
CA ASP A 143 11.91 -3.82 -12.73
C ASP A 143 12.97 -3.04 -11.97
N SER A 144 13.22 -1.80 -12.40
CA SER A 144 14.18 -0.89 -11.75
C SER A 144 13.54 -0.06 -10.64
N GLY A 145 12.24 -0.22 -10.39
CA GLY A 145 11.47 0.53 -9.41
C GLY A 145 11.50 2.02 -9.68
N ARG A 146 11.78 2.81 -8.65
CA ARG A 146 11.79 4.28 -8.71
C ARG A 146 12.70 4.84 -9.81
N ALA A 147 13.79 4.15 -10.15
CA ALA A 147 14.68 4.59 -11.24
C ALA A 147 13.99 4.67 -12.61
N HIS A 148 12.93 3.88 -12.84
CA HIS A 148 12.11 3.98 -14.05
C HIS A 148 11.46 5.37 -14.18
N VAL A 149 11.03 5.94 -13.04
CA VAL A 149 10.37 7.25 -12.97
C VAL A 149 11.39 8.39 -12.97
N THR A 150 12.49 8.26 -12.22
CA THR A 150 13.46 9.35 -12.02
C THR A 150 14.57 9.41 -13.06
N GLY A 151 14.84 8.30 -13.75
CA GLY A 151 16.02 8.14 -14.63
C GLY A 151 17.35 8.10 -13.87
N ASN A 152 17.34 8.10 -12.53
CA ASN A 152 18.55 8.10 -11.72
C ASN A 152 18.96 6.66 -11.34
N PRO A 153 20.16 6.20 -11.74
CA PRO A 153 20.66 4.87 -11.38
C PRO A 153 20.75 4.61 -9.87
N LEU A 154 20.87 5.66 -9.04
CA LEU A 154 20.92 5.53 -7.58
C LEU A 154 19.56 5.19 -6.95
N ASP A 155 18.48 5.28 -7.72
CA ASP A 155 17.14 4.87 -7.29
C ASP A 155 16.78 3.43 -7.73
N ALA A 156 17.73 2.72 -8.36
CA ALA A 156 17.47 1.37 -8.85
C ALA A 156 17.10 0.41 -7.71
N GLY A 157 16.03 -0.37 -7.90
CA GLY A 157 15.52 -1.33 -6.91
C GLY A 157 14.88 -0.68 -5.69
N ARG A 158 14.64 0.64 -5.70
CA ARG A 158 13.89 1.31 -4.65
C ARG A 158 12.41 1.29 -4.97
N PHE A 159 11.63 0.91 -3.99
CA PHE A 159 10.16 0.92 -4.05
C PHE A 159 9.62 1.65 -2.85
N LYS A 160 8.42 2.19 -2.99
CA LYS A 160 7.75 2.88 -1.89
C LYS A 160 7.58 1.94 -0.69
N VAL A 161 7.86 2.45 0.50
CA VAL A 161 7.56 1.77 1.76
C VAL A 161 6.03 1.64 1.89
N PRO A 162 5.46 0.43 1.87
CA PRO A 162 4.01 0.27 1.95
C PRO A 162 3.51 0.56 3.36
N SER A 163 2.26 0.99 3.47
CA SER A 163 1.55 1.04 4.76
C SER A 163 1.40 -0.39 5.32
N LEU A 164 1.55 -0.54 6.63
CA LEU A 164 1.26 -1.83 7.32
C LEU A 164 -0.20 -1.97 7.75
N ARG A 165 -1.07 -0.99 7.45
CA ARG A 165 -2.51 -1.09 7.67
C ARG A 165 -3.05 -2.31 6.91
N ASN A 166 -3.90 -3.11 7.54
CA ASN A 166 -4.46 -4.36 7.00
C ASN A 166 -3.45 -5.35 6.38
N VAL A 167 -2.16 -5.26 6.75
CA VAL A 167 -1.10 -6.05 6.10
C VAL A 167 -1.35 -7.56 6.23
N ALA A 168 -2.00 -8.01 7.30
CA ALA A 168 -2.35 -9.42 7.50
C ALA A 168 -3.31 -10.00 6.44
N LEU A 169 -3.93 -9.16 5.61
CA LEU A 169 -4.96 -9.55 4.63
C LEU A 169 -4.58 -9.24 3.18
N THR A 170 -3.39 -8.70 2.94
CA THR A 170 -2.97 -8.21 1.61
C THR A 170 -1.85 -9.05 1.02
N ALA A 171 -1.82 -10.35 1.33
CA ALA A 171 -0.93 -11.29 0.67
C ALA A 171 -1.27 -11.40 -0.84
N PRO A 172 -0.29 -11.73 -1.69
CA PRO A 172 1.12 -11.89 -1.37
C PRO A 172 1.86 -10.54 -1.20
N TYR A 173 3.08 -10.59 -0.65
CA TYR A 173 3.85 -9.44 -0.20
C TYR A 173 5.01 -9.09 -1.14
N MET A 174 5.54 -7.87 -0.95
CA MET A 174 6.52 -7.18 -1.79
C MET A 174 5.93 -6.63 -3.09
N HIS A 175 6.73 -5.87 -3.84
CA HIS A 175 6.31 -5.26 -5.10
C HIS A 175 5.95 -6.30 -6.17
N ASP A 176 6.55 -7.49 -6.09
CA ASP A 176 6.39 -8.58 -7.03
C ASP A 176 5.61 -9.79 -6.48
N GLY A 177 5.12 -9.70 -5.25
CA GLY A 177 4.29 -10.76 -4.66
C GLY A 177 5.03 -12.08 -4.39
N ARG A 178 6.36 -12.10 -4.25
CA ARG A 178 7.11 -13.36 -4.12
C ARG A 178 6.92 -14.09 -2.78
N PHE A 179 6.41 -13.40 -1.76
CA PHE A 179 6.17 -13.99 -0.43
C PHE A 179 4.68 -14.15 -0.17
N ASN A 180 4.24 -15.33 0.26
CA ASN A 180 2.84 -15.63 0.52
C ASN A 180 2.42 -15.32 1.95
N THR A 181 3.37 -15.24 2.89
CA THR A 181 3.07 -15.13 4.32
C THR A 181 3.92 -14.05 5.01
N LEU A 182 3.40 -13.42 6.06
CA LEU A 182 4.18 -12.49 6.89
C LEU A 182 5.42 -13.15 7.51
N PRO A 183 5.38 -14.42 7.98
CA PRO A 183 6.57 -15.19 8.32
C PRO A 183 7.69 -15.14 7.27
N GLU A 184 7.38 -15.38 5.98
CA GLU A 184 8.37 -15.31 4.90
C GLU A 184 8.95 -13.90 4.73
N VAL A 185 8.12 -12.86 4.92
CA VAL A 185 8.59 -11.47 4.93
C VAL A 185 9.59 -11.23 6.06
N LEU A 186 9.31 -11.73 7.26
CA LEU A 186 10.23 -11.58 8.39
C LEU A 186 11.53 -12.38 8.19
N ASP A 187 11.45 -13.55 7.57
CA ASP A 187 12.63 -14.37 7.22
C ASP A 187 13.52 -13.64 6.20
N HIS A 188 12.91 -12.95 5.22
CA HIS A 188 13.62 -12.07 4.29
C HIS A 188 14.42 -10.98 5.03
N TYR A 189 13.77 -10.25 5.93
CA TYR A 189 14.45 -9.19 6.69
C TYR A 189 15.51 -9.72 7.65
N ASP A 190 15.37 -10.92 8.21
CA ASP A 190 16.35 -11.47 9.15
C ASP A 190 17.62 -11.99 8.45
N HIS A 191 17.45 -12.75 7.36
CA HIS A 191 18.54 -13.44 6.67
C HIS A 191 18.40 -13.63 5.15
N GLY A 192 17.30 -13.21 4.52
CA GLY A 192 17.09 -13.35 3.07
C GLY A 192 17.60 -12.18 2.21
N MET A 193 17.91 -11.03 2.82
CA MET A 193 18.38 -9.85 2.08
C MET A 193 19.72 -10.08 1.36
N VAL A 194 19.87 -9.42 0.21
CA VAL A 194 21.12 -9.42 -0.56
C VAL A 194 21.71 -8.03 -0.71
N GLU A 195 23.05 -7.96 -0.71
CA GLU A 195 23.78 -6.72 -0.94
C GLU A 195 23.64 -6.29 -2.41
N SER A 196 23.38 -5.00 -2.61
CA SER A 196 23.35 -4.35 -3.93
C SER A 196 23.87 -2.90 -3.81
N ALA A 197 24.18 -2.28 -4.94
CA ALA A 197 24.74 -0.92 -4.95
C ALA A 197 23.83 0.13 -4.26
N THR A 198 22.52 -0.08 -4.31
CA THR A 198 21.49 0.86 -3.84
C THR A 198 20.77 0.40 -2.57
N LEU A 199 21.17 -0.72 -1.96
CA LEU A 199 20.60 -1.24 -0.70
C LEU A 199 20.55 -0.11 0.35
N ASP A 200 19.42 0.01 1.08
CA ASP A 200 19.32 1.04 2.12
C ASP A 200 20.43 0.82 3.16
N PRO A 201 21.26 1.84 3.46
CA PRO A 201 22.37 1.70 4.40
C PRO A 201 21.96 1.23 5.79
N ARG A 202 20.71 1.49 6.23
CA ARG A 202 20.19 1.04 7.53
C ARG A 202 20.08 -0.48 7.64
N LEU A 203 20.00 -1.17 6.50
CA LEU A 203 19.88 -2.62 6.43
C LEU A 203 21.25 -3.31 6.37
N ARG A 204 22.35 -2.56 6.26
CA ARG A 204 23.71 -3.11 6.29
C ARG A 204 24.16 -3.30 7.72
N ARG A 205 24.39 -4.55 8.13
CA ARG A 205 25.00 -4.89 9.44
C ARG A 205 26.49 -5.15 9.26
N PRO A 206 27.39 -4.30 9.78
CA PRO A 206 28.83 -4.55 9.70
C PRO A 206 29.20 -5.91 10.30
N GLY A 207 29.86 -6.76 9.52
CA GLY A 207 30.31 -8.09 9.95
C GLY A 207 29.25 -9.20 9.98
N ALA A 208 27.96 -8.92 9.68
CA ALA A 208 26.86 -9.89 9.75
C ALA A 208 25.97 -9.96 8.49
N GLY A 209 26.37 -9.29 7.41
CA GLY A 209 25.58 -9.19 6.17
C GLY A 209 24.31 -8.33 6.33
N PRO A 210 23.60 -8.03 5.24
CA PRO A 210 22.38 -7.23 5.32
C PRO A 210 21.31 -7.98 6.13
N GLY A 211 20.57 -7.26 6.98
CA GLY A 211 19.54 -7.86 7.83
C GLY A 211 19.02 -6.96 8.93
N ILE A 212 17.94 -7.41 9.56
CA ILE A 212 17.40 -6.94 10.83
C ILE A 212 17.26 -8.18 11.69
N THR A 213 18.15 -8.35 12.69
CA THR A 213 18.12 -9.56 13.53
C THR A 213 16.84 -9.61 14.36
N LEU A 214 16.11 -10.71 14.27
CA LEU A 214 14.91 -10.96 15.08
C LEU A 214 15.08 -12.24 15.91
N THR A 215 14.86 -12.15 17.21
CA THR A 215 14.73 -13.36 18.04
C THR A 215 13.41 -14.08 17.74
N PRO A 216 13.30 -15.39 18.04
CA PRO A 216 12.03 -16.11 17.88
C PRO A 216 10.83 -15.45 18.58
N GLN A 217 11.06 -14.86 19.77
CA GLN A 217 10.03 -14.16 20.52
C GLN A 217 9.62 -12.85 19.82
N GLU A 218 10.60 -12.06 19.37
CA GLU A 218 10.31 -10.81 18.64
C GLU A 218 9.53 -11.07 17.36
N ARG A 219 9.83 -12.17 16.65
CA ARG A 219 9.09 -12.59 15.45
C ARG A 219 7.61 -12.87 15.77
N GLN A 220 7.34 -13.63 16.84
CA GLN A 220 5.97 -13.95 17.26
C GLN A 220 5.22 -12.70 17.73
N ASP A 221 5.87 -11.88 18.55
CA ASP A 221 5.30 -10.64 19.08
C ASP A 221 4.98 -9.64 17.94
N LEU A 222 5.88 -9.49 16.95
CA LEU A 222 5.64 -8.69 15.75
C LEU A 222 4.41 -9.17 14.98
N LEU A 223 4.30 -10.48 14.72
CA LEU A 223 3.15 -11.04 14.02
C LEU A 223 1.85 -10.75 14.79
N ALA A 224 1.84 -10.96 16.10
CA ALA A 224 0.69 -10.65 16.95
C ALA A 224 0.28 -9.17 16.82
N PHE A 225 1.26 -8.26 16.87
CA PHE A 225 1.02 -6.84 16.68
C PHE A 225 0.49 -6.50 15.28
N LEU A 226 1.06 -7.04 14.20
CA LEU A 226 0.62 -6.73 12.83
C LEU A 226 -0.85 -7.10 12.60
N HIS A 227 -1.36 -8.14 13.25
CA HIS A 227 -2.79 -8.49 13.21
C HIS A 227 -3.69 -7.45 13.89
N THR A 228 -3.16 -6.62 14.80
CA THR A 228 -3.92 -5.53 15.42
C THR A 228 -4.20 -4.37 14.45
N LEU A 229 -3.47 -4.31 13.33
CA LEU A 229 -3.60 -3.29 12.29
C LEU A 229 -4.71 -3.58 11.28
N THR A 230 -5.44 -4.69 11.47
CA THR A 230 -6.60 -5.06 10.67
C THR A 230 -7.86 -4.32 11.15
N ASP A 231 -8.52 -3.63 10.22
CA ASP A 231 -9.75 -2.88 10.43
C ASP A 231 -10.95 -3.67 9.90
N GLU A 232 -11.54 -4.48 10.78
CA GLU A 232 -12.71 -5.30 10.47
C GLU A 232 -13.94 -4.46 10.08
N GLN A 233 -14.05 -3.23 10.58
CA GLN A 233 -15.17 -2.36 10.23
C GLN A 233 -15.05 -1.85 8.80
N PHE A 234 -13.84 -1.44 8.39
CA PHE A 234 -13.55 -1.06 7.01
C PHE A 234 -13.87 -2.21 6.04
N LEU A 235 -13.40 -3.42 6.35
CA LEU A 235 -13.56 -4.60 5.49
C LEU A 235 -15.02 -5.05 5.33
N ARG A 236 -15.86 -4.77 6.32
CA ARG A 236 -17.28 -5.16 6.34
C ARG A 236 -18.22 -3.99 6.07
N ASN A 237 -17.70 -2.85 5.63
CA ASN A 237 -18.52 -1.67 5.40
C ASN A 237 -19.43 -1.87 4.17
N PRO A 238 -20.76 -1.96 4.35
CA PRO A 238 -21.68 -2.19 3.23
C PRO A 238 -21.71 -1.04 2.22
N GLN A 239 -21.26 0.16 2.60
CA GLN A 239 -21.16 1.29 1.69
C GLN A 239 -20.01 1.16 0.68
N LEU A 240 -19.04 0.28 0.95
CA LEU A 240 -17.87 0.02 0.12
C LEU A 240 -17.96 -1.33 -0.62
N ALA A 241 -19.01 -2.10 -0.37
CA ALA A 241 -19.26 -3.37 -1.04
C ALA A 241 -19.79 -3.15 -2.46
N GLU A 242 -19.59 -4.15 -3.32
CA GLU A 242 -20.28 -4.22 -4.62
C GLU A 242 -21.80 -4.25 -4.36
N GLN A 243 -22.55 -3.40 -5.09
CA GLN A 243 -24.01 -3.25 -4.96
C GLN A 243 -24.76 -3.94 -6.08
#